data_AF-A0ABD7R0X7-F1
#
_entry.id   AF-A0ABD7R0X7-F1
#
_cell.length_a   1.000
_cell.length_b   1.000
_cell.length_c   1.000
_cell.angle_alpha   90.00
_cell.angle_beta   90.00
_cell.angle_gamma   90.00
#
_symmetry.space_group_name_H-M   'P 1'
#
loop_
_entity.id
_entity.type
_entity.pdbx_description
1 polymer ?
#
loop_
_entity_poly.entity_id
_entity_poly.type
_entity_poly.pdbx_seq_one_letter_code
_entity_poly.pdbx_strand_id
1 'polypeptide(L)'
;MVGDGPTTQSGNCKDRAFTVLPVMGQSVNGCNVIGWNAAARAPYKWYKHMGTTNPCIWGKGFNSKHAPTWTAIGCGSGQTKTVPWGNVAGTKKMKGLTAVGWAGVQWQ
;
A
#
# COMPACT_ATOMS: atom_id res chain seq x y z
N MET A 1 8.05 -32.46 -2.77
CA MET A 1 8.38 -31.20 -2.09
C MET A 1 9.16 -30.35 -3.09
N VAL A 2 8.49 -29.40 -3.74
CA VAL A 2 9.14 -28.43 -4.64
C VAL A 2 8.91 -27.08 -4.00
N GLY A 3 9.98 -26.54 -3.43
CA GLY A 3 9.99 -25.21 -2.86
C GLY A 3 10.17 -24.21 -3.98
N ASP A 4 9.12 -23.43 -4.24
CA ASP A 4 9.22 -22.27 -5.12
C ASP A 4 9.52 -21.03 -4.27
N GLY A 5 10.66 -20.42 -4.60
CA GLY A 5 11.37 -19.41 -3.83
C GLY A 5 10.63 -18.08 -3.62
N PRO A 6 11.33 -17.11 -3.00
CA PRO A 6 10.76 -15.83 -2.61
C PRO A 6 10.17 -15.09 -3.80
N THR A 7 8.95 -14.57 -3.61
CA THR A 7 8.18 -13.71 -4.53
C THR A 7 9.09 -12.86 -5.42
N THR A 8 9.27 -13.25 -6.67
CA THR A 8 10.10 -12.50 -7.63
C THR A 8 9.40 -11.20 -7.98
N GLN A 9 9.75 -10.11 -7.28
CA GLN A 9 9.39 -8.75 -7.71
C GLN A 9 10.11 -8.46 -9.03
N SER A 10 9.36 -8.48 -10.12
CA SER A 10 9.86 -8.10 -11.44
C SER A 10 10.00 -6.58 -11.57
N GLY A 11 11.22 -6.13 -11.87
CA GLY A 11 11.52 -4.85 -12.51
C GLY A 11 11.40 -3.60 -11.63
N ASN A 12 11.83 -2.46 -12.20
CA ASN A 12 11.81 -1.09 -11.65
C ASN A 12 10.39 -0.54 -11.33
N CYS A 13 9.48 -1.40 -10.92
CA CYS A 13 8.17 -1.06 -10.45
C CYS A 13 8.31 -0.30 -9.13
N LYS A 14 8.49 1.01 -9.26
CA LYS A 14 8.60 1.91 -8.14
C LYS A 14 7.18 2.23 -7.70
N ASP A 15 6.75 1.67 -6.58
CA ASP A 15 5.62 2.20 -5.79
C ASP A 15 5.86 3.70 -5.44
N ARG A 16 7.08 4.21 -5.67
CA ARG A 16 7.63 5.55 -5.40
C ARG A 16 6.98 6.66 -6.24
N ALA A 17 5.74 7.02 -5.95
CA ALA A 17 5.26 8.36 -6.21
C ALA A 17 5.26 9.15 -4.89
N PHE A 18 5.93 10.28 -4.84
CA PHE A 18 5.69 11.24 -3.78
C PHE A 18 4.27 11.79 -3.94
N THR A 19 3.51 11.94 -2.84
CA THR A 19 2.16 12.53 -2.89
C THR A 19 1.97 13.51 -1.76
N VAL A 20 1.60 14.75 -2.08
CA VAL A 20 1.18 15.75 -1.10
C VAL A 20 -0.27 15.48 -0.72
N LEU A 21 -0.54 15.38 0.59
CA LEU A 21 -1.85 15.06 1.16
C LEU A 21 -2.40 16.25 1.97
N PRO A 22 -2.96 17.29 1.34
CA PRO A 22 -3.79 18.29 2.03
C PRO A 22 -5.25 17.82 2.18
N VAL A 23 -5.66 16.88 1.32
CA VAL A 23 -6.94 16.15 1.29
C VAL A 23 -6.63 14.70 0.90
N MET A 24 -7.65 13.84 0.74
CA MET A 24 -7.44 12.44 0.34
C MET A 24 -6.70 12.35 -1.01
N GLY A 25 -5.46 11.85 -0.97
CA GLY A 25 -4.63 11.59 -2.15
C GLY A 25 -4.32 10.10 -2.29
N GLN A 26 -4.10 9.65 -3.52
CA GLN A 26 -3.72 8.25 -3.82
C GLN A 26 -2.32 8.18 -4.45
N SER A 27 -1.62 7.09 -4.20
CA SER A 27 -0.41 6.75 -4.95
C SER A 27 -0.75 6.46 -6.42
N VAL A 28 0.26 6.50 -7.28
CA VAL A 28 0.18 5.85 -8.58
C VAL A 28 -0.01 4.34 -8.41
N ASN A 29 -0.36 3.66 -9.50
CA ASN A 29 -0.42 2.21 -9.54
C ASN A 29 0.98 1.64 -9.28
N GLY A 30 1.08 0.84 -8.23
CA GLY A 30 2.29 0.15 -7.82
C GLY A 30 2.48 -1.18 -8.54
N CYS A 31 3.19 -2.11 -7.90
CA CYS A 31 3.43 -3.42 -8.50
C CYS A 31 2.21 -4.32 -8.49
N ASN A 32 2.13 -5.16 -9.51
CA ASN A 32 1.18 -6.25 -9.52
C ASN A 32 1.61 -7.31 -8.50
N VAL A 33 0.66 -7.76 -7.70
CA VAL A 33 0.80 -8.84 -6.73
C VAL A 33 -0.19 -9.92 -7.14
N ILE A 34 0.32 -11.15 -7.27
CA ILE A 34 -0.48 -12.35 -7.48
C ILE A 34 -0.52 -13.06 -6.14
N GLY A 35 -1.68 -13.04 -5.49
CA GLY A 35 -1.87 -13.83 -4.28
C GLY A 35 -2.09 -15.30 -4.63
N TRP A 36 -1.39 -16.19 -3.92
CA TRP A 36 -1.34 -17.63 -4.23
C TRP A 36 -2.36 -18.46 -3.43
N ASN A 37 -3.01 -17.87 -2.43
CA ASN A 37 -4.07 -18.51 -1.65
C ASN A 37 -4.96 -17.47 -0.93
N ALA A 38 -6.02 -17.93 -0.25
CA ALA A 38 -6.94 -17.06 0.48
C ALA A 38 -6.29 -16.28 1.66
N ALA A 39 -5.17 -16.77 2.19
CA ALA A 39 -4.43 -16.13 3.28
C ALA A 39 -3.33 -15.16 2.79
N ALA A 40 -3.13 -15.04 1.48
CA ALA A 40 -2.09 -14.18 0.91
C ALA A 40 -2.25 -12.73 1.37
N ARG A 41 -1.13 -12.09 1.71
CA ARG A 41 -1.08 -10.69 2.15
C ARG A 41 -0.02 -9.95 1.36
N ALA A 42 -0.32 -8.71 0.99
CA ALA A 42 0.62 -7.84 0.30
C ALA A 42 1.31 -6.90 1.30
N PRO A 43 2.65 -6.77 1.28
CA PRO A 43 3.37 -5.80 2.10
C PRO A 43 3.21 -4.38 1.54
N TYR A 44 3.04 -3.41 2.43
CA TYR A 44 2.98 -1.99 2.15
C TYR A 44 3.90 -1.24 3.08
N LYS A 45 4.65 -0.28 2.56
CA LYS A 45 5.50 0.60 3.35
C LYS A 45 5.33 2.04 2.94
N TRP A 46 5.38 2.95 3.91
CA TRP A 46 5.28 4.38 3.65
C TRP A 46 5.99 5.17 4.76
N TYR A 47 6.37 6.40 4.44
CA TYR A 47 6.83 7.36 5.44
C TYR A 47 6.49 8.80 5.04
N LYS A 48 6.29 9.65 6.05
CA LYS A 48 6.17 11.09 5.90
C LYS A 48 7.56 11.66 5.60
N HIS A 49 7.73 12.15 4.39
CA HIS A 49 8.97 12.78 3.95
C HIS A 49 9.04 14.25 4.38
N MET A 50 7.92 14.97 4.33
CA MET A 50 7.84 16.37 4.75
C MET A 50 6.41 16.76 5.18
N GLY A 51 6.25 17.99 5.66
CA GLY A 51 4.97 18.58 6.07
C GLY A 51 4.77 18.64 7.59
N THR A 52 3.72 19.33 8.00
CA THR A 52 3.49 19.75 9.39
C THR A 52 2.63 18.78 10.19
N THR A 53 1.92 17.86 9.52
CA THR A 53 0.95 16.97 10.17
C THR A 53 1.21 15.51 9.85
N ASN A 54 0.74 14.60 10.70
CA ASN A 54 0.84 13.15 10.48
C ASN A 54 -0.36 12.67 9.65
N PRO A 55 -0.13 12.06 8.47
CA PRO A 55 -1.20 11.52 7.65
C PRO A 55 -1.69 10.17 8.19
N CYS A 56 -2.93 9.83 7.85
CA CYS A 56 -3.50 8.50 7.99
C CYS A 56 -3.54 7.81 6.63
N ILE A 57 -3.07 6.57 6.57
CA ILE A 57 -2.83 5.85 5.32
C ILE A 57 -3.61 4.53 5.28
N TRP A 58 -4.08 4.18 4.08
CA TRP A 58 -4.70 2.91 3.75
C TRP A 58 -3.98 2.25 2.56
N GLY A 59 -3.84 0.94 2.63
CA GLY A 59 -3.42 0.11 1.50
C GLY A 59 -4.62 -0.58 0.85
N LYS A 60 -4.59 -0.71 -0.48
CA LYS A 60 -5.57 -1.50 -1.22
C LYS A 60 -5.37 -2.99 -0.90
N GLY A 61 -6.45 -3.72 -0.74
CA GLY A 61 -6.48 -5.17 -0.59
C GLY A 61 -7.75 -5.73 -1.21
N PHE A 62 -8.05 -6.98 -0.89
CA PHE A 62 -9.29 -7.64 -1.33
C PHE A 62 -9.95 -8.37 -0.17
N ASN A 63 -11.28 -8.36 -0.14
CA ASN A 63 -12.07 -9.10 0.85
C ASN A 63 -12.27 -10.57 0.42
N SER A 64 -12.98 -11.35 1.23
CA SER A 64 -13.27 -12.77 0.95
C SER A 64 -14.10 -13.02 -0.32
N LYS A 65 -14.75 -11.99 -0.87
CA LYS A 65 -15.49 -12.03 -2.14
C LYS A 65 -14.65 -11.53 -3.32
N HIS A 66 -13.33 -11.39 -3.13
CA HIS A 66 -12.38 -10.85 -4.10
C HIS A 66 -12.67 -9.39 -4.52
N ALA A 67 -13.51 -8.67 -3.78
CA ALA A 67 -13.80 -7.27 -4.08
C ALA A 67 -12.71 -6.35 -3.49
N PRO A 68 -12.29 -5.29 -4.22
CA PRO A 68 -11.31 -4.33 -3.72
C PRO A 68 -11.78 -3.66 -2.42
N THR A 69 -10.88 -3.54 -1.46
CA THR A 69 -11.12 -2.84 -0.19
C THR A 69 -9.90 -2.02 0.24
N TRP A 70 -10.12 -1.05 1.12
CA TRP A 70 -9.06 -0.21 1.69
C TRP A 70 -8.88 -0.55 3.16
N THR A 71 -7.70 -1.06 3.51
CA THR A 71 -7.36 -1.40 4.90
C THR A 71 -6.48 -0.33 5.50
N ALA A 72 -6.82 0.14 6.70
CA ALA A 72 -6.01 1.12 7.43
C ALA A 72 -4.66 0.50 7.80
N ILE A 73 -3.58 1.14 7.37
CA ILE A 73 -2.21 0.70 7.64
C ILE A 73 -1.46 1.60 8.63
N GLY A 74 -2.10 2.67 9.10
CA GLY A 74 -1.64 3.47 10.25
C GLY A 74 -1.72 4.97 10.02
N CYS A 75 -1.54 5.74 11.10
CA CYS A 75 -1.35 7.18 11.06
C CYS A 75 -0.03 7.53 11.77
N GLY A 76 0.73 8.50 11.27
CA GLY A 76 2.03 8.83 11.88
C GLY A 76 3.10 9.30 10.89
N SER A 77 4.36 9.07 11.22
CA SER A 77 5.52 9.43 10.39
C SER A 77 5.97 8.31 9.44
N GLY A 78 5.47 7.09 9.59
CA GLY A 78 5.76 5.99 8.68
C GLY A 78 5.49 4.63 9.31
N GLN A 79 5.20 3.64 8.47
CA GLN A 79 4.91 2.28 8.92
C GLN A 79 5.12 1.26 7.79
N THR A 80 5.41 0.02 8.19
CA THR A 80 5.33 -1.17 7.33
C THR A 80 4.21 -2.06 7.85
N LYS A 81 3.27 -2.45 6.99
CA LYS A 81 2.18 -3.35 7.36
C LYS A 81 1.76 -4.23 6.17
N THR A 82 1.18 -5.38 6.45
CA THR A 82 0.62 -6.25 5.43
C THR A 82 -0.90 -6.13 5.36
N VAL A 83 -1.44 -6.10 4.13
CA VAL A 83 -2.87 -5.96 3.85
C VAL A 83 -3.40 -7.28 3.26
N PRO A 84 -4.61 -7.76 3.66
CA PRO A 84 -5.22 -8.94 3.05
C PRO A 84 -5.33 -8.80 1.54
N TRP A 85 -4.87 -9.82 0.81
CA TRP A 85 -4.85 -9.83 -0.65
C TRP A 85 -5.68 -10.99 -1.22
N GLY A 86 -5.63 -12.16 -0.58
CA GLY A 86 -6.35 -13.35 -1.04
C GLY A 86 -5.85 -13.87 -2.40
N ASN A 87 -6.60 -14.79 -3.00
CA ASN A 87 -6.25 -15.41 -4.29
C ASN A 87 -6.63 -14.49 -5.47
N VAL A 88 -6.04 -13.29 -5.51
CA VAL A 88 -6.33 -12.25 -6.51
C VAL A 88 -5.03 -11.77 -7.14
N ALA A 89 -5.04 -11.64 -8.47
CA ALA A 89 -4.04 -10.88 -9.20
C ALA A 89 -4.51 -9.41 -9.30
N GLY A 90 -3.71 -8.48 -8.82
CA GLY A 90 -4.07 -7.06 -8.86
C GLY A 90 -2.91 -6.13 -8.63
N THR A 91 -3.16 -4.84 -8.76
CA THR A 91 -2.14 -3.80 -8.60
C THR A 91 -2.20 -3.17 -7.21
N LYS A 92 -1.05 -3.05 -6.54
CA LYS A 92 -0.91 -2.32 -5.28
C LYS A 92 -1.29 -0.86 -5.46
N LYS A 93 -1.94 -0.29 -4.44
CA LYS A 93 -2.23 1.15 -4.38
C LYS A 93 -2.35 1.58 -2.93
N MET A 94 -1.94 2.80 -2.64
CA MET A 94 -2.06 3.42 -1.31
C MET A 94 -2.89 4.68 -1.43
N LYS A 95 -3.52 5.08 -0.34
CA LYS A 95 -4.15 6.39 -0.20
C LYS A 95 -3.96 6.93 1.19
N GLY A 96 -4.03 8.23 1.35
CA GLY A 96 -3.97 8.84 2.66
C GLY A 96 -4.58 10.22 2.69
N LEU A 97 -4.73 10.76 3.89
CA LEU A 97 -5.17 12.13 4.12
C LEU A 97 -4.57 12.67 5.41
N THR A 98 -4.56 13.99 5.55
CA THR A 98 -4.35 14.69 6.81
C THR A 98 -5.67 15.32 7.23
N ALA A 99 -5.95 15.42 8.53
CA ALA A 99 -7.18 16.06 9.02
C ALA A 99 -7.11 17.59 8.92
N VAL A 100 -5.93 18.15 9.18
CA VAL A 100 -5.60 19.58 9.07
C VAL A 100 -4.17 19.67 8.55
N GLY A 101 -3.85 20.70 7.75
CA GLY A 101 -2.50 20.92 7.23
C GLY A 101 -2.15 20.04 6.04
N TRP A 102 -0.87 19.68 5.89
CA TRP A 102 -0.40 18.87 4.77
C TRP A 102 0.76 17.95 5.17
N ALA A 103 0.90 16.85 4.44
CA ALA A 103 2.03 15.93 4.54
C ALA A 103 2.47 15.47 3.15
N GLY A 104 3.77 15.49 2.91
CA GLY A 104 4.38 14.84 1.75
C GLY A 104 4.74 13.41 2.09
N VAL A 105 4.13 12.43 1.41
CA VAL A 105 4.31 11.02 1.71
C VAL A 105 5.05 10.30 0.58
N GLN A 106 5.99 9.46 0.96
CA GLN A 106 6.70 8.56 0.07
C GLN A 106 6.20 7.13 0.27
N TRP A 107 5.71 6.51 -0.80
CA TRP A 107 5.30 5.11 -0.83
C TRP A 107 6.46 4.17 -1.20
N GLN A 108 6.44 2.95 -0.66
CA GLN A 108 7.47 1.91 -0.83
C GLN A 108 6.87 0.50 -0.94
#